data_AF-A0A3D2EG84-F1
#
_entry.id   AF-A0A3D2EG84-F1
#
_cell.length_a   1.000
_cell.length_b   1.000
_cell.length_c   1.000
_cell.angle_alpha   90.00
_cell.angle_beta   90.00
_cell.angle_gamma   90.00
#
_symmetry.space_group_name_H-M   'P 1'
#
loop_
_entity.id
_entity.type
_entity.pdbx_description
1 polymer ?
#
loop_
_entity_poly.entity_id
_entity_poly.type
_entity_poly.pdbx_seq_one_letter_code
_entity_poly.pdbx_strand_id
1 'polypeptide(L)' 'MEFNTNFILGCSAIGAGLAVIAGIGPGVGQGIAAGHAASAVGRNPGAKSEIRTMMLLGQAVAETT' A
#
# COMPACT_ATOMS: atom_id res chain seq x y z
N MET A 1 -7.93 -11.00 37.68
CA MET A 1 -6.84 -10.96 36.68
C MET A 1 -7.40 -10.98 35.25
N GLU A 2 -8.44 -11.78 34.99
CA GLU A 2 -9.10 -11.93 33.67
C GLU A 2 -9.69 -10.62 33.07
N PHE A 3 -10.35 -9.77 33.88
CA PHE A 3 -10.90 -8.49 33.41
C PHE A 3 -9.84 -7.58 32.76
N ASN A 4 -8.67 -7.44 33.41
CA ASN A 4 -7.59 -6.59 32.90
C ASN A 4 -7.04 -7.13 31.57
N THR A 5 -6.90 -8.45 31.44
CA THR A 5 -6.47 -9.09 30.20
C THR A 5 -7.48 -8.84 29.07
N ASN A 6 -8.77 -9.04 29.32
CA ASN A 6 -9.82 -8.82 28.33
C ASN A 6 -9.89 -7.33 27.91
N PHE A 7 -9.71 -6.41 28.85
CA PHE A 7 -9.69 -4.98 28.56
C PHE A 7 -8.50 -4.59 27.67
N ILE A 8 -7.29 -5.09 27.97
CA ILE A 8 -6.09 -4.86 27.15
C ILE A 8 -6.30 -5.40 25.74
N LEU A 9 -6.78 -6.64 25.60
CA LEU A 9 -7.02 -7.26 24.29
C LEU A 9 -8.07 -6.49 23.47
N GLY A 10 -9.14 -6.01 24.11
CA GLY A 10 -10.14 -5.17 23.46
C GLY A 10 -9.54 -3.88 22.90
N CYS A 11 -8.75 -3.16 23.70
CA CYS A 11 -8.05 -1.97 23.24
C CYS A 11 -7.02 -2.26 22.15
N SER A 12 -6.27 -3.36 22.25
CA SER A 12 -5.32 -3.79 21.22
C SER A 12 -6.00 -4.09 19.89
N ALA A 13 -7.17 -4.73 19.90
CA ALA A 13 -7.93 -5.03 18.68
C ALA A 13 -8.43 -3.75 17.99
N ILE A 14 -8.91 -2.76 18.76
CA ILE A 14 -9.28 -1.45 18.23
C ILE A 14 -8.06 -0.74 17.64
N GLY A 15 -6.93 -0.72 18.37
CA GLY A 15 -5.68 -0.14 17.90
C GLY A 15 -5.17 -0.78 16.60
N ALA A 16 -5.24 -2.11 16.50
CA ALA A 16 -4.89 -2.83 15.28
C ALA A 16 -5.80 -2.45 14.10
N GLY A 17 -7.11 -2.36 14.32
CA GLY A 17 -8.06 -1.92 13.29
C GLY A 17 -7.77 -0.50 12.79
N LEU A 18 -7.45 0.42 13.71
CA LEU A 18 -7.07 1.79 13.36
C LEU A 18 -5.74 1.87 12.62
N ALA A 19 -4.76 1.02 12.97
CA ALA A 19 -3.47 0.99 12.29
C ALA A 19 -3.59 0.60 10.81
N VAL A 20 -4.47 -0.37 10.49
CA VAL A 20 -4.67 -0.85 9.11
C VAL A 20 -5.27 0.21 8.19
N ILE A 21 -5.88 1.29 8.73
CA ILE A 21 -6.34 2.44 7.93
C ILE A 21 -5.17 3.09 7.16
N ALA A 22 -3.92 2.96 7.64
CA ALA A 22 -2.73 3.44 6.93
C ALA A 22 -2.62 2.88 5.50
N GLY A 23 -3.18 1.69 5.23
CA GLY A 23 -3.20 1.06 3.90
C GLY A 23 -3.92 1.89 2.82
N ILE A 24 -4.70 2.90 3.18
CA ILE A 24 -5.28 3.87 2.22
C ILE A 24 -4.17 4.61 1.45
N GLY A 25 -3.06 4.95 2.12
CA GLY A 25 -1.95 5.69 1.51
C GLY A 25 -1.31 4.92 0.35
N PRO A 26 -0.75 3.71 0.60
CA PRO A 26 -0.24 2.84 -0.45
C PRO A 26 -1.30 2.53 -1.50
N GLY A 27 -2.53 2.18 -1.11
CA GLY A 27 -3.60 1.84 -2.05
C GLY A 27 -3.87 2.94 -3.09
N VAL A 28 -3.99 4.19 -2.66
CA VAL A 28 -4.21 5.34 -3.56
C VAL A 28 -2.95 5.64 -4.37
N GLY A 29 -1.79 5.72 -3.72
CA GLY A 29 -0.53 6.09 -4.37
C GLY A 29 -0.12 5.11 -5.47
N GLN A 30 -0.26 3.81 -5.19
CA GLN A 30 0.04 2.77 -6.17
C GLN A 30 -0.98 2.69 -7.29
N GLY A 31 -2.27 2.92 -7.01
CA GLY A 31 -3.29 3.03 -8.06
C GLY A 31 -2.96 4.13 -9.07
N ILE A 32 -2.52 5.29 -8.58
CA ILE A 32 -2.06 6.41 -9.42
C ILE A 32 -0.81 6.02 -10.21
N ALA A 33 0.20 5.44 -9.55
CA ALA A 33 1.43 4.99 -10.21
C ALA A 33 1.16 3.98 -11.33
N ALA A 34 0.28 3.00 -11.07
CA ALA A 34 -0.13 2.00 -12.05
C ALA A 34 -0.88 2.62 -13.24
N GLY A 35 -1.78 3.58 -13.00
CA GLY A 35 -2.48 4.31 -14.06
C GLY A 35 -1.53 5.08 -14.97
N HIS A 36 -0.52 5.74 -14.40
CA HIS A 36 0.53 6.42 -15.17
C HIS A 36 1.41 5.43 -15.95
N ALA A 37 1.80 4.33 -15.32
CA ALA A 37 2.59 3.28 -15.99
C ALA A 37 1.82 2.66 -17.16
N ALA A 38 0.54 2.36 -17.01
CA ALA A 38 -0.31 1.85 -18.09
C ALA A 38 -0.39 2.84 -19.26
N SER A 39 -0.62 4.12 -18.96
CA SER A 39 -0.65 5.19 -19.96
C SER A 39 0.70 5.34 -20.69
N ALA A 40 1.81 5.23 -19.95
CA ALA A 40 3.15 5.32 -20.50
C ALA A 40 3.48 4.12 -21.43
N VAL A 41 3.11 2.90 -21.03
CA VAL A 41 3.26 1.69 -21.86
C VAL A 41 2.42 1.80 -23.13
N GLY A 42 1.19 2.32 -23.04
CA GLY A 42 0.34 2.52 -24.22
C GLY A 42 0.94 3.50 -25.23
N ARG A 43 1.66 4.54 -24.76
CA ARG A 43 2.34 5.53 -25.61
C ARG A 43 3.68 5.02 -26.15
N ASN A 44 4.42 4.25 -25.36
CA ASN A 44 5.72 3.69 -25.75
C ASN A 44 5.83 2.20 -25.37
N PRO A 45 5.28 1.29 -26.18
CA PRO A 45 5.30 -0.14 -25.89
C PRO A 45 6.71 -0.75 -25.80
N GLY A 46 7.68 -0.15 -26.50
CA GLY A 46 9.08 -0.59 -26.49
C GLY A 46 9.78 -0.41 -25.14
N ALA A 47 9.33 0.55 -24.32
CA ALA A 47 9.89 0.83 -23.00
C ALA A 47 9.13 0.15 -21.85
N LYS A 48 8.28 -0.85 -22.14
CA LYS A 48 7.41 -1.50 -21.16
C LYS A 48 8.18 -2.11 -19.98
N SER A 49 9.38 -2.64 -20.22
CA SER A 49 10.19 -3.26 -19.18
C SER A 49 10.65 -2.23 -18.16
N GLU A 50 11.25 -1.15 -18.63
CA GLU A 50 11.79 -0.05 -17.84
C GLU A 50 10.68 0.65 -17.04
N ILE A 51 9.54 0.92 -17.69
CA ILE A 51 8.37 1.53 -17.03
C ILE A 51 7.88 0.64 -15.89
N ARG A 52 7.76 -0.68 -16.12
CA ARG A 52 7.36 -1.62 -15.06
C ARG A 52 8.38 -1.68 -13.93
N THR A 53 9.67 -1.69 -14.23
CA THR A 53 10.72 -1.72 -13.20
C THR A 53 10.66 -0.48 -12.32
N MET A 54 10.51 0.72 -12.92
CA MET A 54 10.38 1.96 -12.15
C MET A 54 9.09 1.99 -11.32
N MET A 55 7.97 1.56 -11.89
CA MET A 55 6.69 1.43 -11.17
C MET A 55 6.82 0.49 -9.97
N LEU A 56 7.37 -0.72 -10.17
CA LEU A 56 7.51 -1.71 -9.10
C LEU A 56 8.47 -1.26 -8.01
N LEU A 57 9.56 -0.57 -8.36
CA LEU A 57 10.47 0.03 -7.38
C LEU A 57 9.74 1.06 -6.51
N GLY A 58 8.99 1.97 -7.13
CA GLY A 58 8.20 2.97 -6.39
C GLY A 58 7.12 2.33 -5.52
N GLN A 59 6.42 1.33 -6.03
CA GLN A 59 5.41 0.58 -5.27
C GLN A 59 6.02 -0.19 -4.10
N ALA A 60 7.20 -0.80 -4.27
CA ALA A 60 7.88 -1.52 -3.20
C ALA A 60 8.27 -0.59 -2.04
N VAL A 61 8.68 0.65 -2.33
CA VAL A 61 8.92 1.67 -1.31
C VAL A 61 7.62 2.13 -0.66
N ALA A 62 6.54 2.28 -1.44
CA ALA A 62 5.23 2.66 -0.89
C ALA A 62 4.62 1.59 0.03
N GLU A 63 4.84 0.30 -0.24
CA GLU A 63 4.35 -0.84 0.56
C GLU A 63 5.04 -0.99 1.94
N THR A 64 6.08 -0.22 2.27
CA THR A 64 6.73 -0.35 3.59
C THR A 64 5.91 0.23 4.73
N THR A 65 4.66 0.67 4.47
CA THR A 65 3.77 1.41 5.37
C THR A 65 2.54 0.59 5.68
#